data_AF-N1VPI6-F1
#
_entry.id   AF-N1VPI6-F1
#
_cell.length_a   1.000
_cell.length_b   1.000
_cell.length_c   1.000
_cell.angle_alpha   90.00
_cell.angle_beta   90.00
_cell.angle_gamma   90.00
#
_symmetry.space_group_name_H-M   'P 1'
#
loop_
_entity.id
_entity.type
_entity.pdbx_description
1 polymer ?
#
loop_
_entity_poly.entity_id
_entity_poly.type
_entity_poly.pdbx_seq_one_letter_code
_entity_poly.pdbx_strand_id
1 'polypeptide(L)'
;MENILNIYHAILEILHKVKETFYIWFPDNKRKQIWRGHRFEKYIVDLFDFNNSEFSLIDWTSDIDFVEFNVTVERNLDPDLLIKHNKSNKLFAIECKFRSWITVDNGKEGVEWARQDQINRYLKYGKDNNINVYVALGIGDYPAFPRELYLIPIENAKYPNLYLYSIKDFKRKEKELIKFVNGSLK
;
A
#
# COMPACT_ATOMS: atom_id res chain seq x y z
N MET A 1 24.73 -22.94 -37.39
CA MET A 1 24.18 -23.19 -36.03
C MET A 1 23.86 -21.89 -35.30
N GLU A 2 24.79 -20.95 -35.25
CA GLU A 2 24.63 -19.65 -34.56
C GLU A 2 23.41 -18.82 -35.02
N ASN A 3 23.16 -18.74 -36.34
CA ASN A 3 21.97 -18.04 -36.88
C ASN A 3 20.64 -18.70 -36.50
N ILE A 4 20.59 -20.03 -36.36
CA ILE A 4 19.37 -20.76 -35.96
C ILE A 4 19.12 -20.52 -34.47
N LEU A 5 20.17 -20.52 -33.65
CA LEU A 5 20.10 -20.23 -32.23
C LEU A 5 19.62 -18.79 -31.98
N ASN A 6 20.12 -17.81 -32.74
CA ASN A 6 19.69 -16.41 -32.65
C ASN A 6 18.21 -16.22 -33.03
N ILE A 7 17.74 -16.90 -34.08
CA ILE A 7 16.32 -16.87 -34.47
C ILE A 7 15.45 -17.50 -33.38
N TYR A 8 15.89 -18.62 -32.79
CA TYR A 8 15.17 -19.27 -31.69
C TYR A 8 15.05 -18.35 -30.46
N HIS A 9 16.15 -17.69 -30.05
CA HIS A 9 16.12 -16.72 -28.95
C HIS A 9 15.20 -15.54 -29.25
N ALA A 10 15.24 -14.98 -30.47
CA ALA A 10 14.36 -13.88 -30.86
C ALA A 10 12.88 -14.30 -30.82
N ILE A 11 12.54 -15.51 -31.26
CA ILE A 11 11.18 -16.05 -31.17
C ILE A 11 10.75 -16.19 -29.71
N LEU A 12 11.61 -16.72 -28.83
CA LEU A 12 11.31 -16.84 -27.40
C LEU A 12 11.06 -15.47 -26.76
N GLU A 13 11.87 -14.46 -27.07
CA GLU A 13 11.66 -13.10 -26.56
C GLU A 13 10.34 -12.50 -27.06
N ILE A 14 9.99 -12.70 -28.33
CA ILE A 14 8.72 -12.22 -28.89
C ILE A 14 7.55 -12.90 -28.18
N LEU A 15 7.60 -14.22 -28.01
CA LEU A 15 6.56 -14.98 -27.28
C LEU A 15 6.42 -14.48 -25.85
N HIS A 16 7.54 -14.20 -25.18
CA HIS A 16 7.53 -13.64 -23.82
C HIS A 16 6.85 -12.26 -23.79
N LYS A 17 7.21 -11.35 -24.70
CA LYS A 17 6.59 -10.01 -24.79
C LYS A 17 5.09 -10.08 -25.11
N VAL A 18 4.66 -11.00 -25.97
CA VAL A 18 3.24 -11.23 -26.28
C VAL A 18 2.50 -11.72 -25.02
N LYS A 19 3.09 -12.65 -24.27
CA LYS A 19 2.52 -13.16 -23.01
C LYS A 19 2.36 -12.04 -21.97
N GLU A 20 3.38 -11.21 -21.78
CA GLU A 20 3.31 -10.07 -20.86
C GLU A 20 2.24 -9.05 -21.28
N THR A 21 2.16 -8.76 -22.59
CA THR A 21 1.13 -7.89 -23.14
C THR A 21 -0.27 -8.48 -22.89
N PHE A 22 -0.46 -9.77 -23.12
CA PHE A 22 -1.73 -10.45 -22.82
C PHE A 22 -2.14 -10.28 -21.36
N TYR A 23 -1.21 -10.43 -20.41
CA TYR A 23 -1.51 -10.23 -18.98
C TYR A 23 -1.83 -8.78 -18.61
N ILE A 24 -1.31 -7.80 -19.34
CA ILE A 24 -1.69 -6.39 -19.16
C ILE A 24 -3.15 -6.17 -19.58
N TRP A 25 -3.56 -6.74 -20.72
CA TRP A 25 -4.94 -6.60 -21.23
C TRP A 25 -5.94 -7.49 -20.48
N PHE A 26 -5.52 -8.66 -20.02
CA PHE A 26 -6.36 -9.65 -19.35
C PHE A 26 -5.74 -10.12 -18.01
N PRO A 27 -5.62 -9.22 -17.03
CA PRO A 27 -5.02 -9.57 -15.75
C PRO A 27 -5.94 -10.51 -14.96
N ASP A 28 -5.34 -11.54 -14.36
CA ASP A 28 -6.01 -12.36 -13.36
C ASP A 28 -6.34 -11.54 -12.08
N ASN A 29 -7.08 -12.14 -11.15
CA ASN A 29 -7.50 -11.45 -9.93
C ASN A 29 -6.32 -11.07 -9.01
N LYS A 30 -5.25 -11.86 -8.98
CA LYS A 30 -4.06 -11.58 -8.16
C LYS A 30 -3.33 -10.36 -8.71
N ARG A 31 -3.09 -10.31 -10.02
CA ARG A 31 -2.53 -9.14 -10.70
C ARG A 31 -3.43 -7.92 -10.50
N LYS A 32 -4.75 -8.04 -10.69
CA LYS A 32 -5.67 -6.93 -10.40
C LYS A 32 -5.53 -6.41 -8.96
N GLN A 33 -5.38 -7.29 -7.96
CA GLN A 33 -5.19 -6.88 -6.58
C GLN A 33 -3.87 -6.13 -6.37
N ILE A 34 -2.75 -6.66 -6.87
CA ILE A 34 -1.42 -6.02 -6.79
C ILE A 34 -1.45 -4.64 -7.43
N TRP A 35 -2.01 -4.54 -8.64
CA TRP A 35 -2.13 -3.26 -9.37
C TRP A 35 -2.98 -2.24 -8.62
N ARG A 36 -4.00 -2.68 -7.87
CA ARG A 36 -4.80 -1.79 -7.03
C ARG A 36 -4.02 -1.34 -5.79
N GLY A 37 -3.25 -2.23 -5.17
CA GLY A 37 -2.32 -1.89 -4.07
C GLY A 37 -1.35 -0.80 -4.48
N HIS A 38 -0.53 -1.07 -5.51
CA HIS A 38 0.48 -0.12 -6.00
C HIS A 38 -0.11 1.23 -6.43
N ARG A 39 -1.30 1.25 -7.06
CA ARG A 39 -1.97 2.50 -7.41
C ARG A 39 -2.41 3.30 -6.18
N PHE A 40 -2.86 2.62 -5.14
CA PHE A 40 -3.22 3.27 -3.89
C PHE A 40 -1.99 3.76 -3.13
N GLU A 41 -0.93 2.95 -3.02
CA GLU A 41 0.35 3.37 -2.45
C GLU A 41 0.89 4.62 -3.14
N LYS A 42 0.91 4.64 -4.48
CA LYS A 42 1.30 5.82 -5.25
C LYS A 42 0.43 7.04 -4.91
N TYR A 43 -0.88 6.84 -4.80
CA TYR A 43 -1.78 7.93 -4.41
C TYR A 43 -1.43 8.48 -3.02
N ILE A 44 -1.10 7.63 -2.05
CA ILE A 44 -0.66 8.07 -0.71
C ILE A 44 0.68 8.82 -0.77
N VAL A 45 1.64 8.33 -1.55
CA VAL A 45 2.93 9.01 -1.79
C VAL A 45 2.69 10.42 -2.35
N ASP A 46 1.78 10.56 -3.32
CA ASP A 46 1.46 11.86 -3.93
C ASP A 46 0.80 12.86 -2.95
N LEU A 47 0.35 12.42 -1.76
CA LEU A 47 -0.16 13.30 -0.70
C LEU A 47 0.95 13.84 0.21
N PHE A 48 2.18 13.34 0.15
CA PHE A 48 3.31 13.88 0.93
C PHE A 48 4.05 14.96 0.12
N ASP A 49 4.39 16.07 0.77
CA ASP A 49 5.12 17.17 0.13
C ASP A 49 6.64 16.91 0.08
N PHE A 50 7.04 16.10 -0.89
CA PHE A 50 8.47 15.85 -1.17
C PHE A 50 9.14 17.01 -1.92
N ASN A 51 8.38 17.76 -2.73
CA ASN A 51 8.92 18.83 -3.58
C ASN A 51 9.43 20.01 -2.76
N ASN A 52 8.75 20.34 -1.66
CA ASN A 52 9.21 21.37 -0.72
C ASN A 52 10.12 20.82 0.38
N SER A 53 10.58 19.57 0.26
CA SER A 53 11.46 18.91 1.24
C SER A 53 10.88 18.87 2.67
N GLU A 54 9.55 18.84 2.83
CA GLU A 54 8.94 18.61 4.16
C GLU A 54 9.20 17.17 4.61
N PHE A 55 9.09 16.23 3.68
CA PHE A 55 9.31 14.81 3.89
C PHE A 55 10.39 14.23 2.97
N SER A 56 10.88 13.05 3.33
CA SER A 56 11.66 12.16 2.47
C SER A 56 11.05 10.77 2.50
N LEU A 57 10.92 10.13 1.32
CA LEU A 57 10.59 8.71 1.19
C LEU A 57 11.86 7.91 1.42
N ILE A 58 11.94 7.19 2.54
CA ILE A 58 13.10 6.38 2.92
C ILE A 58 13.00 4.97 2.33
N ASP A 59 11.79 4.41 2.34
CA ASP A 59 11.52 3.09 1.81
C ASP A 59 10.13 3.00 1.18
N TRP A 60 10.02 2.15 0.17
CA TRP A 60 8.77 1.76 -0.45
C TRP A 60 8.85 0.26 -0.75
N THR A 61 8.24 -0.54 0.12
CA THR A 61 8.20 -2.00 -0.04
C THR A 61 7.15 -2.33 -1.09
N SER A 62 7.53 -2.24 -2.35
CA SER A 62 6.67 -2.74 -3.43
C SER A 62 6.71 -4.26 -3.40
N ASP A 63 5.54 -4.91 -3.44
CA ASP A 63 5.36 -6.32 -3.77
C ASP A 63 5.77 -6.56 -5.23
N ILE A 64 7.05 -6.33 -5.57
CA ILE A 64 7.69 -6.87 -6.77
C ILE A 64 8.06 -8.32 -6.44
N ASP A 65 7.09 -9.08 -5.98
CA ASP A 65 7.19 -10.53 -5.99
C ASP A 65 6.76 -10.97 -7.39
N PHE A 66 7.80 -11.24 -8.18
CA PHE A 66 7.76 -12.18 -9.27
C PHE A 66 6.90 -13.38 -8.85
N VAL A 67 5.68 -13.41 -9.37
CA VAL A 67 4.73 -14.53 -9.27
C VAL A 67 5.37 -15.87 -9.71
N GLU A 68 6.55 -15.82 -10.32
CA GLU A 68 7.31 -16.94 -10.85
C GLU A 68 8.25 -17.66 -9.85
N PHE A 69 8.72 -17.04 -8.75
CA PHE A 69 9.84 -17.61 -7.97
C PHE A 69 9.47 -18.32 -6.64
N ASN A 70 8.21 -18.28 -6.19
CA ASN A 70 7.76 -18.95 -4.96
C ASN A 70 8.65 -18.70 -3.71
N VAL A 71 9.28 -17.52 -3.64
CA VAL A 71 10.09 -17.04 -2.51
C VAL A 71 9.39 -15.84 -1.91
N THR A 72 9.30 -15.78 -0.59
CA THR A 72 8.80 -14.61 0.15
C THR A 72 9.99 -13.78 0.60
N VAL A 73 10.05 -12.50 0.21
CA VAL A 73 11.05 -11.56 0.74
C VAL A 73 10.57 -11.08 2.11
N GLU A 74 11.39 -11.21 3.15
CA GLU A 74 11.01 -10.84 4.52
C GLU A 74 10.55 -9.38 4.64
N ARG A 75 11.15 -8.48 3.86
CA ARG A 75 10.79 -7.05 3.81
C ARG A 75 9.36 -6.80 3.33
N ASN A 76 8.75 -7.71 2.58
CA ASN A 76 7.35 -7.59 2.15
C ASN A 76 6.37 -7.80 3.33
N LEU A 77 6.88 -8.13 4.52
CA LEU A 77 6.09 -8.22 5.75
C LEU A 77 6.09 -6.91 6.55
N ASP A 78 6.94 -5.96 6.20
CA ASP A 78 7.02 -4.62 6.81
C ASP A 78 5.93 -3.70 6.22
N PRO A 79 5.66 -2.52 6.82
CA PRO A 79 4.71 -1.57 6.26
C PRO A 79 5.14 -1.01 4.91
N ASP A 80 4.17 -0.77 4.02
CA ASP A 80 4.38 -0.39 2.61
C ASP A 80 5.34 0.80 2.39
N LEU A 81 5.29 1.82 3.24
CA LEU A 81 6.12 3.04 3.12
C LEU A 81 6.84 3.37 4.42
N LEU A 82 8.09 3.84 4.31
CA LEU A 82 8.80 4.49 5.41
C LEU A 82 9.09 5.95 5.04
N ILE A 83 8.53 6.88 5.80
CA ILE A 83 8.60 8.31 5.57
C ILE A 83 9.36 8.98 6.70
N LYS A 84 10.26 9.89 6.35
CA LYS A 84 10.95 10.78 7.29
C LYS A 84 10.39 12.18 7.19
N HIS A 85 10.01 12.79 8.30
CA HIS A 85 9.82 14.24 8.35
C HIS A 85 11.18 14.92 8.55
N ASN A 86 11.58 15.76 7.60
CA ASN A 86 12.96 16.23 7.49
C ASN A 86 13.35 17.15 8.64
N LYS A 87 12.45 18.05 9.08
CA LYS A 87 12.77 19.03 10.13
C LYS A 87 12.95 18.38 11.52
N SER A 88 12.21 17.33 11.84
CA SER A 88 12.30 16.66 13.16
C SER A 88 13.10 15.36 13.14
N ASN A 89 13.49 14.88 11.96
CA ASN A 89 14.06 13.54 11.73
C ASN A 89 13.19 12.37 12.22
N LYS A 90 11.90 12.60 12.49
CA LYS A 90 10.98 11.52 12.91
C LYS A 90 10.63 10.62 11.73
N LEU A 91 10.60 9.32 11.98
CA LEU A 91 10.19 8.29 11.04
C LEU A 91 8.73 7.88 11.29
N PHE A 92 8.02 7.59 10.20
CA PHE A 92 6.67 7.08 10.19
C PHE A 92 6.58 5.95 9.19
N ALA A 93 5.96 4.85 9.59
CA ALA A 93 5.68 3.75 8.67
C ALA A 93 4.21 3.79 8.28
N ILE A 94 3.89 3.60 7.00
CA ILE A 94 2.53 3.67 6.48
C ILE A 94 2.19 2.36 5.79
N GLU A 95 1.19 1.66 6.32
CA GLU A 95 0.57 0.52 5.67
C GLU A 95 -0.60 1.00 4.81
N CYS A 96 -0.58 0.68 3.51
CA CYS A 96 -1.57 1.09 2.54
C CYS A 96 -2.57 -0.03 2.25
N LYS A 97 -3.85 0.19 2.56
CA LYS A 97 -4.93 -0.76 2.24
C LYS A 97 -6.06 -0.09 1.50
N PHE A 98 -6.37 -0.62 0.33
CA PHE A 98 -7.54 -0.24 -0.45
C PHE A 98 -8.61 -1.34 -0.41
N ARG A 99 -9.88 -0.94 -0.29
CA ARG A 99 -11.05 -1.83 -0.31
C ARG A 99 -12.16 -1.23 -1.17
N SER A 100 -12.63 -1.95 -2.18
CA SER A 100 -13.67 -1.40 -3.06
C SER A 100 -15.07 -1.30 -2.45
N TRP A 101 -15.30 -1.95 -1.31
CA TRP A 101 -16.61 -1.96 -0.67
C TRP A 101 -16.46 -2.03 0.84
N ILE A 102 -17.50 -1.57 1.50
CA ILE A 102 -17.71 -1.72 2.94
C ILE A 102 -18.47 -3.02 3.21
N THR A 103 -18.40 -3.51 4.43
CA THR A 103 -19.22 -4.59 4.96
C THR A 103 -20.21 -4.03 5.97
N VAL A 104 -21.34 -4.72 6.17
CA VAL A 104 -22.32 -4.37 7.21
C VAL A 104 -22.42 -5.55 8.16
N ASP A 105 -22.07 -5.32 9.42
CA ASP A 105 -22.22 -6.29 10.50
C ASP A 105 -23.11 -5.71 11.60
N ASN A 106 -24.18 -6.41 11.97
CA ASN A 106 -25.16 -5.97 12.96
C ASN A 106 -25.66 -4.52 12.75
N GLY A 107 -25.91 -4.14 11.49
CA GLY A 107 -26.37 -2.80 11.11
C GLY A 107 -25.30 -1.71 11.18
N LYS A 108 -24.02 -2.07 11.37
CA LYS A 108 -22.89 -1.14 11.41
C LYS A 108 -22.00 -1.32 10.19
N GLU A 109 -21.72 -0.21 9.52
CA GLU A 109 -20.78 -0.18 8.41
C GLU A 109 -19.34 -0.33 8.90
N GLY A 110 -18.59 -1.20 8.24
CA GLY A 110 -17.19 -1.44 8.52
C GLY A 110 -16.42 -1.93 7.31
N VAL A 111 -15.19 -2.35 7.54
CA VAL A 111 -14.29 -2.82 6.50
C VAL A 111 -13.25 -3.75 7.11
N GLU A 112 -13.08 -4.92 6.50
CA GLU A 112 -11.97 -5.81 6.83
C GLU A 112 -10.69 -5.33 6.16
N TRP A 113 -9.82 -4.65 6.91
CA TRP A 113 -8.65 -3.96 6.37
C TRP A 113 -7.39 -4.84 6.32
N ALA A 114 -7.26 -5.80 7.24
CA ALA A 114 -6.13 -6.74 7.29
C ALA A 114 -6.48 -7.98 8.12
N ARG A 115 -5.71 -9.06 7.94
CA ARG A 115 -5.78 -10.23 8.82
C ARG A 115 -5.09 -9.94 10.15
N GLN A 116 -5.53 -10.57 11.25
CA GLN A 116 -4.95 -10.31 12.58
C GLN A 116 -3.42 -10.54 12.64
N ASP A 117 -2.90 -11.51 11.90
CA ASP A 117 -1.46 -11.78 11.85
C ASP A 117 -0.67 -10.63 11.19
N GLN A 118 -1.23 -9.96 10.18
CA GLN A 118 -0.64 -8.74 9.59
C GLN A 118 -0.62 -7.61 10.61
N ILE A 119 -1.74 -7.37 11.30
CA ILE A 119 -1.85 -6.31 12.32
C ILE A 119 -0.80 -6.50 13.42
N ASN A 120 -0.66 -7.73 13.91
CA ASN A 120 0.32 -8.05 14.95
C ASN A 120 1.76 -7.82 14.48
N ARG A 121 2.07 -8.11 13.21
CA ARG A 121 3.39 -7.82 12.62
C ARG A 121 3.67 -6.32 12.59
N TYR A 122 2.74 -5.52 12.10
CA TYR A 122 2.92 -4.06 12.03
C TYR A 122 3.04 -3.42 13.42
N LEU A 123 2.24 -3.88 14.40
CA LEU A 123 2.38 -3.44 15.80
C LEU A 123 3.76 -3.80 16.37
N LYS A 124 4.25 -5.01 16.09
CA LYS A 124 5.59 -5.44 16.48
C LYS A 124 6.67 -4.61 15.79
N TYR A 125 6.54 -4.35 14.49
CA TYR A 125 7.45 -3.50 13.71
C TYR A 125 7.57 -2.10 14.33
N GLY A 126 6.44 -1.45 14.64
CA GLY A 126 6.43 -0.13 15.26
C GLY A 126 7.11 -0.12 16.63
N LYS A 127 6.83 -1.14 17.45
CA LYS A 127 7.45 -1.29 18.78
C LYS A 127 8.95 -1.53 18.70
N ASP A 128 9.40 -2.48 17.88
CA ASP A 128 10.80 -2.89 17.81
C ASP A 128 11.69 -1.78 17.25
N ASN A 129 11.16 -1.00 16.30
CA ASN A 129 11.89 0.10 15.67
C ASN A 129 11.66 1.47 16.33
N ASN A 130 10.77 1.56 17.32
CA ASN A 130 10.32 2.82 17.91
C ASN A 130 9.80 3.82 16.85
N ILE A 131 8.96 3.32 15.92
CA ILE A 131 8.37 4.06 14.80
C ILE A 131 6.86 4.06 14.94
N ASN A 132 6.24 5.22 14.70
CA ASN A 132 4.79 5.33 14.65
C ASN A 132 4.27 4.74 13.33
N VAL A 133 3.40 3.74 13.42
CA VAL A 133 2.79 3.10 12.25
C VAL A 133 1.39 3.67 12.03
N TYR A 134 1.08 4.02 10.78
CA TYR A 134 -0.25 4.44 10.35
C TYR A 134 -0.79 3.48 9.31
N VAL A 135 -2.11 3.34 9.27
CA VAL A 135 -2.86 2.68 8.21
C VAL A 135 -3.48 3.76 7.34
N ALA A 136 -2.99 3.88 6.11
CA ALA A 136 -3.69 4.60 5.06
C ALA A 136 -4.77 3.67 4.49
N LEU A 137 -6.05 4.03 4.67
CA LEU A 137 -7.18 3.20 4.26
C LEU A 137 -8.03 3.94 3.24
N GLY A 138 -8.04 3.42 2.01
CA GLY A 138 -8.87 3.90 0.91
C GLY A 138 -10.09 3.00 0.69
N ILE A 139 -11.28 3.58 0.57
CA ILE A 139 -12.52 2.83 0.38
C ILE A 139 -13.28 3.32 -0.86
N GLY A 140 -13.86 2.39 -1.63
CA GLY A 140 -14.84 2.68 -2.68
C GLY A 140 -14.27 2.66 -4.10
N ASP A 141 -14.35 3.80 -4.79
CA ASP A 141 -14.38 3.90 -6.25
C ASP A 141 -13.11 3.37 -6.93
N TYR A 142 -11.98 4.07 -6.78
CA TYR A 142 -10.75 3.74 -7.49
C TYR A 142 -9.53 3.91 -6.59
N PRO A 143 -8.51 3.04 -6.66
CA PRO A 143 -7.32 3.16 -5.82
C PRO A 143 -6.60 4.52 -5.92
N ALA A 144 -6.55 5.12 -7.10
CA ALA A 144 -5.94 6.45 -7.27
C ALA A 144 -6.89 7.62 -6.92
N PHE A 145 -8.13 7.32 -6.56
CA PHE A 145 -9.19 8.27 -6.21
C PHE A 145 -10.21 7.55 -5.32
N PRO A 146 -9.84 7.20 -4.07
CA PRO A 146 -10.76 6.49 -3.20
C PRO A 146 -11.90 7.45 -2.81
N ARG A 147 -13.12 6.92 -2.70
CA ARG A 147 -14.29 7.70 -2.26
C ARG A 147 -14.09 8.21 -0.83
N GLU A 148 -13.48 7.39 0.01
CA GLU A 148 -13.11 7.77 1.36
C GLU A 148 -11.65 7.43 1.63
N LEU A 149 -10.96 8.33 2.32
CA LEU A 149 -9.58 8.17 2.72
C LEU A 149 -9.46 8.41 4.22
N TYR A 150 -8.73 7.51 4.89
CA TYR A 150 -8.42 7.61 6.30
C TYR A 150 -6.91 7.45 6.51
N LEU A 151 -6.37 8.15 7.52
CA LEU A 151 -5.00 7.96 7.99
C LEU A 151 -5.04 7.68 9.49
N ILE A 152 -4.98 6.40 9.84
CA ILE A 152 -5.33 5.90 11.17
C ILE A 152 -4.05 5.46 11.89
N PRO A 153 -3.70 5.99 13.06
CA PRO A 153 -2.64 5.39 13.89
C PRO A 153 -2.97 3.92 14.15
N ILE A 154 -1.99 3.01 14.05
CA ILE A 154 -2.25 1.57 14.16
C ILE A 154 -2.87 1.19 15.51
N GLU A 155 -2.65 2.01 16.52
CA GLU A 155 -3.21 1.89 17.86
C GLU A 155 -4.75 1.96 17.88
N ASN A 156 -5.32 2.61 16.85
CA ASN A 156 -6.76 2.72 16.60
C ASN A 156 -7.24 1.68 15.56
N ALA A 157 -6.35 0.89 14.98
CA ALA A 157 -6.65 -0.11 13.94
C ALA A 157 -6.31 -1.56 14.36
N LYS A 158 -6.48 -1.92 15.64
CA LYS A 158 -5.96 -3.19 16.19
C LYS A 158 -6.72 -4.47 15.81
N TYR A 159 -7.83 -4.35 15.11
CA TYR A 159 -8.72 -5.46 14.78
C TYR A 159 -8.95 -5.56 13.27
N PRO A 160 -9.18 -6.77 12.73
CA PRO A 160 -9.38 -6.98 11.29
C PRO A 160 -10.49 -6.14 10.70
N ASN A 161 -11.61 -6.02 11.42
CA ASN A 161 -12.75 -5.20 11.04
C ASN A 161 -12.66 -3.83 11.71
N LEU A 162 -12.73 -2.76 10.92
CA LEU A 162 -12.85 -1.38 11.40
C LEU A 162 -14.23 -0.86 11.08
N TYR A 163 -14.98 -0.48 12.12
CA TYR A 163 -16.24 0.21 11.93
C TYR A 163 -16.00 1.67 11.56
N LEU A 164 -16.67 2.17 10.52
CA LEU A 164 -16.45 3.53 10.02
C LEU A 164 -16.70 4.60 11.09
N TYR A 165 -17.68 4.38 11.97
CA TYR A 165 -17.97 5.30 13.07
C TYR A 165 -16.78 5.46 14.04
N SER A 166 -15.96 4.42 14.22
CA SER A 166 -14.82 4.43 15.15
C SER A 166 -13.58 5.10 14.59
N ILE A 167 -13.51 5.24 13.26
CA ILE A 167 -12.37 5.84 12.55
C ILE A 167 -12.70 7.18 11.89
N LYS A 168 -13.93 7.67 12.05
CA LYS A 168 -14.43 8.89 11.42
C LYS A 168 -13.55 10.12 11.65
N ASP A 169 -12.88 10.19 12.81
CA ASP A 169 -12.04 11.33 13.19
C ASP A 169 -10.67 11.32 12.48
N PHE A 170 -10.33 10.21 11.82
CA PHE A 170 -9.13 10.04 11.00
C PHE A 170 -9.41 10.25 9.49
N LYS A 171 -10.64 10.64 9.15
CA LYS A 171 -11.04 10.87 7.76
C LYS A 171 -10.29 12.08 7.20
N ARG A 172 -9.72 11.91 6.01
CA ARG A 172 -9.02 12.94 5.26
C ARG A 172 -9.88 13.47 4.13
N LYS A 173 -9.66 14.73 3.75
CA LYS A 173 -10.16 15.25 2.48
C LYS A 173 -9.32 14.70 1.35
N GLU A 174 -9.97 14.50 0.21
CA GLU A 174 -9.30 14.08 -1.01
C GLU A 174 -8.24 15.12 -1.42
N LYS A 175 -7.07 14.64 -1.87
CA LYS A 175 -5.91 15.47 -2.33
C LYS A 175 -5.35 16.45 -1.30
N GLU A 176 -5.82 16.45 -0.06
CA GLU A 176 -5.21 17.23 1.01
C GLU A 176 -3.85 16.63 1.35
N LEU A 177 -2.81 17.48 1.34
CA LEU A 177 -1.45 17.06 1.68
C LEU A 177 -1.36 16.58 3.13
N ILE A 178 -0.57 15.52 3.35
CA ILE A 178 -0.26 15.01 4.68
C ILE A 178 0.72 15.97 5.35
N LYS A 179 0.39 16.40 6.56
CA LYS A 179 1.19 17.36 7.32
C LYS A 179 1.68 16.73 8.61
N PHE A 180 2.83 17.20 9.09
CA PHE A 180 3.33 16.85 10.41
C PHE A 180 2.93 17.91 11.44
N VAL A 181 2.04 17.56 12.38
CA VAL A 181 1.51 18.48 13.40
C VAL A 181 1.60 17.85 14.79
N ASN A 182 2.26 18.53 15.73
CA ASN A 182 2.38 18.13 17.13
C ASN A 182 2.89 16.69 17.37
N GLY A 183 3.77 16.18 16.51
CA GLY A 183 4.32 14.84 16.66
C GLY A 183 3.61 13.73 15.88
N SER A 184 2.53 14.06 15.16
CA SER A 184 1.71 13.09 14.41
C SER A 184 1.49 13.54 12.97
N LEU A 185 1.22 12.57 12.09
CA LEU A 185 0.75 12.85 10.74
C LEU A 185 -0.75 13.17 10.77
N LYS A 186 -1.15 14.19 10.01
CA LYS A 186 -2.55 14.64 9.88
C LYS A 186 -2.93 14.85 8.44
#